data_AF-A0A965YMF9-F1
#
_entry.id   AF-A0A965YMF9-F1
#
_cell.length_a   1.000
_cell.length_b   1.000
_cell.length_c   1.000
_cell.angle_alpha   90.00
_cell.angle_beta   90.00
_cell.angle_gamma   90.00
#
_symmetry.space_group_name_H-M   'P 1'
#
loop_
_entity.id
_entity.type
_entity.pdbx_description
1 polymer ?
#
loop_
_entity_poly.entity_id
_entity_poly.type
_entity_poly.pdbx_seq_one_letter_code
_entity_poly.pdbx_strand_id
1 'polypeptide(L)'
;MSNMQPLIISEDMIKDWNRKFSESATAGIYRSEVLKSGAAPDDIERLMGHFTEQIRSSLSTLSPSELAAMAAKRLSDIRPFTDKNKETAEALKDFILNHYNCSQNIDGEELFSNPIIFN
;
A
#
# COMPACT_ATOMS: atom_id res chain seq x y z
N MET A 1 -21.01 -9.43 -15.51
CA MET A 1 -19.88 -10.02 -14.75
C MET A 1 -18.81 -8.95 -14.70
N SER A 2 -18.69 -8.23 -13.58
CA SER A 2 -17.71 -7.15 -13.42
C SER A 2 -16.30 -7.72 -13.52
N ASN A 3 -15.52 -7.16 -14.45
CA ASN A 3 -14.17 -7.61 -14.78
C ASN A 3 -13.21 -7.08 -13.69
N MET A 4 -13.29 -7.63 -12.48
CA MET A 4 -12.42 -7.25 -11.36
C MET A 4 -10.98 -7.61 -11.73
N GLN A 5 -10.17 -6.59 -12.01
CA GLN A 5 -8.72 -6.76 -12.11
C GLN A 5 -8.21 -7.20 -10.73
N PRO A 6 -7.40 -8.27 -10.62
CA PRO A 6 -6.89 -8.72 -9.33
C PRO A 6 -6.02 -7.63 -8.70
N LEU A 7 -6.16 -7.43 -7.38
CA LEU A 7 -5.23 -6.58 -6.62
C LEU A 7 -3.86 -7.25 -6.61
N ILE A 8 -2.90 -6.66 -7.34
CA ILE A 8 -1.52 -7.11 -7.40
C ILE A 8 -0.66 -6.00 -6.78
N ILE A 9 0.06 -6.36 -5.72
CA ILE A 9 1.04 -5.50 -5.05
C ILE A 9 2.38 -6.22 -5.10
N SER A 10 3.34 -5.66 -5.82
CA SER A 10 4.70 -6.19 -5.94
C SER A 10 5.70 -5.33 -5.17
N GLU A 11 6.89 -5.89 -4.91
CA GLU A 11 7.99 -5.12 -4.33
C GLU A 11 8.41 -3.95 -5.20
N ASP A 12 8.40 -4.11 -6.53
CA ASP A 12 8.80 -3.05 -7.45
C ASP A 12 7.85 -1.84 -7.37
N MET A 13 6.54 -2.07 -7.22
CA MET A 13 5.59 -0.98 -6.97
C MET A 13 5.93 -0.22 -5.68
N ILE A 14 6.30 -0.94 -4.62
CA ILE A 14 6.67 -0.33 -3.34
C ILE A 14 7.97 0.48 -3.48
N LYS A 15 8.96 -0.06 -4.20
CA LYS A 15 10.22 0.65 -4.50
C LYS A 15 9.97 1.90 -5.36
N ASP A 16 9.04 1.83 -6.31
CA ASP A 16 8.68 2.95 -7.16
C ASP A 16 7.90 4.03 -6.41
N TRP A 17 7.05 3.68 -5.45
CA TRP A 17 6.46 4.67 -4.55
C TRP A 17 7.52 5.36 -3.71
N ASN A 18 8.47 4.62 -3.14
CA ASN A 18 9.58 5.25 -2.40
C ASN A 18 10.39 6.22 -3.28
N ARG A 19 10.68 5.84 -4.54
CA ARG A 19 11.31 6.72 -5.54
C ARG A 19 10.55 8.01 -5.83
N LYS A 20 9.21 7.98 -5.77
CA LYS A 20 8.39 9.18 -5.98
C LYS A 20 8.46 10.16 -4.81
N PHE A 21 8.68 9.66 -3.59
CA PHE A 21 8.63 10.49 -2.38
C PHE A 21 10.01 10.92 -1.88
N SER A 22 11.07 10.19 -2.25
CA SER A 22 12.44 10.42 -1.81
C SER A 22 13.27 11.06 -2.92
N GLU A 23 14.02 12.10 -2.56
CA GLU A 23 15.03 12.73 -3.44
C GLU A 23 16.42 12.08 -3.24
N SER A 24 16.52 11.06 -2.39
CA SER A 24 17.78 10.37 -2.13
C SER A 24 18.28 9.63 -3.37
N ALA A 25 19.60 9.61 -3.56
CA ALA A 25 20.24 8.74 -4.55
C ALA A 25 19.97 7.25 -4.31
N THR A 26 19.59 6.87 -3.08
CA THR A 26 19.24 5.50 -2.69
C THR A 26 17.74 5.21 -2.73
N ALA A 27 16.92 6.09 -3.33
CA ALA A 27 15.48 5.92 -3.36
C ALA A 27 15.05 4.62 -4.08
N GLY A 28 14.16 3.86 -3.44
CA GLY A 28 13.70 2.54 -3.89
C GLY A 28 14.75 1.43 -3.77
N ILE A 29 15.87 1.68 -3.07
CA ILE A 29 16.87 0.66 -2.72
C ILE A 29 16.70 0.34 -1.23
N TYR A 30 16.70 -0.95 -0.89
CA TYR A 30 16.64 -1.35 0.51
C TYR A 30 17.86 -0.87 1.27
N ARG A 31 17.63 -0.36 2.48
CA ARG A 31 18.69 0.15 3.33
C ARG A 31 19.65 -0.96 3.74
N SER A 32 20.92 -0.59 3.85
CA SER A 32 21.96 -1.44 4.44
C SER A 32 22.31 -1.01 5.88
N GLU A 33 21.88 0.19 6.27
CA GLU A 33 22.13 0.76 7.57
C GLU A 33 21.13 0.30 8.63
N VAL A 34 21.64 0.11 9.85
CA VAL A 34 20.83 -0.16 11.04
C VAL A 34 20.17 1.14 11.50
N LEU A 35 18.84 1.12 11.58
CA LEU A 35 18.06 2.25 12.11
C LEU A 35 17.72 2.03 13.59
N LYS A 36 17.34 3.11 14.28
CA LYS A 36 16.83 3.06 15.66
C LYS A 36 15.59 2.18 15.81
N SER A 37 14.81 2.01 14.74
CA SER A 37 13.65 1.14 14.66
C SER A 37 13.49 0.58 13.26
N GLY A 38 12.86 -0.59 13.15
CA GLY A 38 12.71 -1.33 11.89
C GLY A 38 13.35 -2.71 11.97
N ALA A 39 13.28 -3.46 10.88
CA ALA A 39 13.95 -4.75 10.75
C ALA A 39 15.49 -4.60 10.71
N ALA A 40 16.22 -5.68 11.02
CA ALA A 40 17.64 -5.75 10.71
C ALA A 40 17.83 -5.65 9.18
N PRO A 41 18.86 -4.93 8.67
CA PRO A 41 19.09 -4.79 7.23
C PRO A 41 19.14 -6.12 6.48
N ASP A 42 19.84 -7.11 7.05
CA ASP A 42 20.00 -8.45 6.48
C ASP A 42 18.67 -9.23 6.35
N ASP A 43 17.64 -8.83 7.08
CA ASP A 43 16.32 -9.44 7.03
C ASP A 43 15.37 -8.76 6.04
N ILE A 44 15.68 -7.55 5.55
CA ILE A 44 14.72 -6.72 4.80
C ILE A 44 14.24 -7.42 3.54
N GLU A 45 15.15 -7.94 2.72
CA GLU A 45 14.80 -8.58 1.45
C GLU A 45 13.86 -9.78 1.66
N ARG A 46 14.21 -10.65 2.62
CA ARG A 46 13.37 -11.79 3.01
C ARG A 46 12.00 -11.35 3.54
N LEU A 47 11.96 -10.32 4.38
CA LEU A 47 10.71 -9.82 4.97
C LEU A 47 9.81 -9.15 3.93
N MET A 48 10.37 -8.45 2.95
CA MET A 48 9.62 -7.82 1.87
C MET A 48 9.07 -8.85 0.88
N GLY A 49 9.81 -9.93 0.60
CA GLY A 49 9.30 -11.08 -0.14
C GLY A 49 8.05 -11.66 0.53
N HIS A 50 8.16 -12.00 1.82
CA HIS A 50 7.02 -12.52 2.59
C HIS A 50 5.87 -11.50 2.75
N PHE A 51 6.18 -10.22 2.77
CA PHE A 51 5.18 -9.17 2.92
C PHE A 51 4.17 -9.17 1.77
N THR A 52 4.66 -9.25 0.52
CA THR A 52 3.76 -9.30 -0.65
C THR A 52 2.93 -10.59 -0.68
N GLU A 53 3.50 -11.72 -0.27
CA GLU A 53 2.78 -12.97 -0.09
C GLU A 53 1.68 -12.87 0.96
N GLN A 54 1.99 -12.22 2.10
CA GLN A 54 1.05 -12.00 3.20
C GLN A 54 -0.14 -11.15 2.78
N ILE A 55 0.09 -10.08 2.01
CA ILE A 55 -1.00 -9.27 1.45
C ILE A 55 -1.91 -10.16 0.60
N ARG A 56 -1.33 -10.94 -0.32
CA ARG A 56 -2.08 -11.82 -1.22
C ARG A 56 -2.89 -12.86 -0.47
N SER A 57 -2.32 -13.53 0.54
CA SER A 57 -3.05 -14.53 1.32
C SER A 57 -4.19 -13.92 2.13
N SER A 58 -4.03 -12.66 2.55
CA SER A 58 -5.01 -11.97 3.39
C SER A 58 -6.22 -11.43 2.62
N LEU A 59 -6.19 -11.39 1.29
CA LEU A 59 -7.27 -10.86 0.45
C LEU A 59 -8.62 -11.56 0.67
N SER A 60 -8.58 -12.86 1.01
CA SER A 60 -9.80 -13.67 1.22
C SER A 60 -10.33 -13.62 2.65
N THR A 61 -9.55 -13.08 3.60
CA THR A 61 -9.85 -13.15 5.03
C THR A 61 -10.06 -11.79 5.68
N LEU A 62 -9.48 -10.72 5.13
CA LEU A 62 -9.58 -9.37 5.69
C LEU A 62 -10.49 -8.50 4.83
N SER A 63 -11.25 -7.62 5.48
CA SER A 63 -11.91 -6.53 4.78
C SER A 63 -10.87 -5.57 4.16
N PRO A 64 -11.24 -4.78 3.14
CA PRO A 64 -10.32 -3.82 2.51
C PRO A 64 -9.65 -2.86 3.50
N SER A 65 -10.37 -2.38 4.52
CA SER A 65 -9.83 -1.48 5.54
C SER A 65 -8.85 -2.18 6.47
N GLU A 66 -9.14 -3.41 6.89
CA GLU A 66 -8.23 -4.23 7.70
C GLU A 66 -6.97 -4.61 6.91
N LEU A 67 -7.12 -4.99 5.64
CA LEU A 67 -6.01 -5.28 4.75
C LEU A 67 -5.08 -4.06 4.58
N ALA A 68 -5.67 -2.89 4.32
CA ALA A 68 -4.92 -1.64 4.18
C ALA A 68 -4.19 -1.27 5.48
N ALA A 69 -4.85 -1.41 6.63
CA ALA A 69 -4.24 -1.14 7.93
C ALA A 69 -3.10 -2.12 8.25
N MET A 70 -3.30 -3.42 8.00
CA MET A 70 -2.29 -4.45 8.17
C MET A 70 -1.08 -4.17 7.28
N ALA A 71 -1.31 -3.90 5.99
CA ALA A 71 -0.25 -3.65 5.02
C ALA A 71 0.59 -2.42 5.39
N ALA A 72 -0.07 -1.30 5.72
CA ALA A 72 0.60 -0.06 6.11
C ALA A 72 1.40 -0.22 7.41
N LYS A 73 0.83 -0.90 8.41
CA LYS A 73 1.52 -1.20 9.67
C LYS A 73 2.74 -2.08 9.41
N ARG A 74 2.60 -3.16 8.66
CA ARG A 74 3.68 -4.11 8.40
C ARG A 74 4.83 -3.45 7.64
N LEU A 75 4.55 -2.65 6.61
CA LEU A 75 5.58 -1.91 5.89
C LEU A 75 6.30 -0.90 6.79
N SER A 76 5.57 -0.23 7.69
CA SER A 76 6.13 0.68 8.69
C SER A 76 7.01 -0.03 9.73
N ASP A 77 6.64 -1.25 10.13
CA ASP A 77 7.41 -2.08 11.07
C ASP A 77 8.70 -2.62 10.42
N ILE A 78 8.67 -2.98 9.13
CA ILE A 78 9.87 -3.42 8.39
C ILE A 78 10.81 -2.22 8.18
N ARG A 79 10.24 -1.09 7.76
CA ARG A 79 10.94 0.15 7.43
C ARG A 79 12.10 -0.11 6.45
N PRO A 80 11.81 -0.58 5.22
CA PRO A 80 12.81 -1.13 4.30
C PRO A 80 13.75 -0.09 3.65
N PHE A 81 13.42 1.20 3.71
CA PHE A 81 14.19 2.27 3.05
C PHE A 81 14.88 3.17 4.08
N THR A 82 15.89 3.95 3.64
CA THR A 82 16.56 4.95 4.48
C THR A 82 15.58 6.04 4.94
N ASP A 83 14.70 6.50 4.04
CA ASP A 83 13.71 7.53 4.30
C ASP A 83 12.36 7.22 3.63
N LYS A 84 11.37 8.09 3.86
CA LYS A 84 10.04 8.05 3.22
C LYS A 84 9.23 6.76 3.38
N ASN A 85 9.55 5.95 4.38
CA ASN A 85 8.82 4.71 4.68
C ASN A 85 7.35 4.98 5.05
N LYS A 86 7.08 6.06 5.80
CA LYS A 86 5.73 6.42 6.21
C LYS A 86 4.87 6.80 5.01
N GLU A 87 5.38 7.68 4.16
CA GLU A 87 4.72 8.11 2.92
C GLU A 87 4.51 6.91 1.98
N THR A 88 5.48 5.99 1.90
CA THR A 88 5.33 4.75 1.13
C THR A 88 4.23 3.84 1.70
N ALA A 89 4.11 3.73 3.03
CA ALA A 89 3.05 2.97 3.69
C ALA A 89 1.66 3.61 3.54
N GLU A 90 1.58 4.94 3.58
CA GLU A 90 0.34 5.68 3.30
C GLU A 90 -0.10 5.48 1.84
N ALA A 91 0.84 5.56 0.89
CA ALA A 91 0.54 5.28 -0.53
C ALA A 91 0.03 3.85 -0.76
N LEU A 92 0.61 2.86 -0.07
CA LEU A 92 0.12 1.48 -0.13
C LEU A 92 -1.29 1.35 0.44
N LYS A 93 -1.57 1.98 1.58
CA LYS A 93 -2.90 2.00 2.20
C LYS A 93 -3.93 2.58 1.24
N ASP A 94 -3.63 3.75 0.67
CA ASP A 94 -4.53 4.47 -0.20
C ASP A 94 -4.74 3.72 -1.52
N PHE A 95 -3.70 3.07 -2.06
CA PHE A 95 -3.81 2.20 -3.23
C PHE A 95 -4.79 1.05 -3.00
N ILE A 96 -4.68 0.34 -1.86
CA ILE A 96 -5.60 -0.74 -1.50
C ILE A 96 -7.03 -0.21 -1.40
N LEU A 97 -7.25 0.85 -0.62
CA LEU A 97 -8.60 1.40 -0.41
C LEU A 97 -9.22 1.89 -1.72
N ASN A 98 -8.45 2.59 -2.56
CA ASN A 98 -8.94 3.10 -3.84
C ASN A 98 -9.25 1.97 -4.83
N HIS A 99 -8.46 0.90 -4.85
CA HIS A 99 -8.75 -0.26 -5.69
C HIS A 99 -10.13 -0.86 -5.35
N TYR A 100 -10.43 -1.04 -4.07
CA TYR A 100 -11.72 -1.56 -3.64
C TYR A 100 -12.86 -0.56 -3.80
N ASN A 101 -12.65 0.73 -3.53
CA ASN A 101 -13.68 1.75 -3.74
C ASN A 101 -14.05 1.92 -5.22
N CYS A 102 -13.07 1.92 -6.12
CA CYS A 102 -13.33 1.89 -7.56
C CYS A 102 -14.07 0.63 -7.99
N SER A 103 -13.84 -0.51 -7.32
CA SER A 103 -14.58 -1.75 -7.58
C SER A 103 -16.03 -1.71 -7.08
N GLN A 104 -16.33 -1.00 -6.00
CA GLN A 104 -17.72 -0.85 -5.50
C GLN A 104 -18.54 0.10 -6.38
N ASN A 105 -17.90 1.09 -7.03
CA ASN A 105 -18.58 2.07 -7.86
C ASN A 105 -19.03 1.54 -9.24
N ILE A 106 -18.67 0.30 -9.61
CA ILE A 106 -19.04 -0.30 -10.89
C ILE A 106 -20.40 -1.02 -10.81
N ASP A 107 -20.87 -1.27 -9.58
CA ASP A 107 -22.11 -2.00 -9.30
C ASP A 107 -23.11 -1.09 -8.55
N GLY A 108 -23.40 0.09 -9.12
CA GLY A 108 -24.58 0.92 -8.80
C GLY A 108 -24.41 1.96 -7.68
N GLU A 109 -24.32 3.24 -8.05
CA GLU A 109 -25.36 4.26 -7.80
C GLU A 109 -24.91 5.64 -8.29
N GLU A 110 -25.80 6.31 -9.03
CA GLU A 110 -25.77 7.75 -9.25
C GLU A 110 -25.85 8.47 -7.90
N LEU A 111 -24.72 8.92 -7.37
CA LEU A 111 -24.71 9.93 -6.32
C LEU A 111 -24.08 11.18 -6.89
N PHE A 112 -24.89 12.01 -7.58
CA PHE A 112 -24.87 13.48 -7.54
C PHE A 112 -26.01 14.03 -8.43
N SER A 113 -27.26 13.85 -8.00
CA SER A 113 -28.35 14.76 -8.36
C SER A 113 -29.01 15.26 -7.09
N ASN A 114 -28.57 16.42 -6.62
CA ASN A 114 -29.38 17.34 -5.83
C ASN A 114 -28.79 18.74 -5.97
N PRO A 115 -29.25 19.57 -6.93
CA PRO A 115 -29.13 21.00 -6.75
C PRO A 115 -30.05 21.40 -5.60
N ILE A 116 -29.45 21.96 -4.55
CA ILE A 116 -30.15 22.61 -3.45
C ILE A 116 -31.08 23.66 -4.05
N ILE A 117 -32.40 23.46 -3.93
CA ILE A 117 -33.39 24.51 -4.19
C ILE A 117 -33.32 25.47 -3.00
N PHE A 118 -32.78 26.67 -3.23
CA PHE A 118 -33.06 27.80 -2.37
C PHE A 118 -34.32 28.50 -2.90
N ASN A 119 -35.31 28.58 -2.01
CA ASN A 119 -36.54 29.35 -2.17
C ASN A 119 -36.25 30.85 -1.99
#